data_AF-A0A356SBP6-F1
#
_entry.id   AF-A0A356SBP6-F1
#
_cell.length_a   1.000
_cell.length_b   1.000
_cell.length_c   1.000
_cell.angle_alpha   90.00
_cell.angle_beta   90.00
_cell.angle_gamma   90.00
#
_symmetry.space_group_name_H-M   'P 1'
#
loop_
_entity.id
_entity.type
_entity.pdbx_description
1 polymer ?
#
loop_
_entity_poly.entity_id
_entity_poly.type
_entity_poly.pdbx_seq_one_letter_code
_entity_poly.pdbx_strand_id
1 'polypeptide(L)'
;MTDPEFLDSIARFYYPRLTRLFPEFMKGAASKKLRGQVKDVHDVKSMQDVIAVYMDKMIHDTTTDLSNSGMDSLKSDRSYLFVSNHRDITMDPAFVNYMLYHGGLETLQIAIGDNLLKKPFVTDLMRLNKSFIVARSAKGRELLQSLKLLSEYIHHCIETGQNVWIAQREGRAKDGIDRTDPALLKMLAMGKRDLPLAGSLRQLHIVPVSISYEYDACDVMKATELREIQEHGSFTKTDDSDIKSIVTGMIGFKGKVHVAFGKELALTSDDPEVIAAQIDDQIVNNYVLSDSNYLALERLMQDGMVPLHKLRDIPEPDEIDRGARKRFEKRLNAVDPKLHRHFLCSYANPVLNKLGIAD
;
A
#
# COMPACT_ATOMS: atom_id res chain seq x y z
N MET A 1 14.61 -8.82 20.62
CA MET A 1 13.83 -8.77 21.90
C MET A 1 14.51 -8.02 23.04
N THR A 2 15.84 -7.86 23.01
CA THR A 2 16.62 -7.06 23.97
C THR A 2 16.95 -5.66 23.45
N ASP A 3 16.63 -5.37 22.19
CA ASP A 3 16.87 -4.08 21.56
C ASP A 3 16.04 -2.97 22.26
N PRO A 4 16.71 -1.95 22.86
CA PRO A 4 16.02 -0.90 23.61
C PRO A 4 15.14 0.00 22.75
N GLU A 5 15.50 0.28 21.48
CA GLU A 5 14.69 1.09 20.57
C GLU A 5 13.40 0.35 20.18
N PHE A 6 13.49 -0.95 19.93
CA PHE A 6 12.34 -1.81 19.63
C PHE A 6 11.36 -1.89 20.81
N LEU A 7 11.88 -2.11 22.03
CA LEU A 7 11.05 -2.18 23.24
C LEU A 7 10.39 -0.84 23.56
N ASP A 8 11.09 0.27 23.34
CA ASP A 8 10.53 1.62 23.50
C ASP A 8 9.40 1.87 22.49
N SER A 9 9.61 1.46 21.23
CA SER A 9 8.61 1.61 20.17
C SER A 9 7.32 0.83 20.49
N ILE A 10 7.45 -0.41 20.96
CA ILE A 10 6.29 -1.24 21.35
C ILE A 10 5.59 -0.68 22.60
N ALA A 11 6.35 -0.19 23.58
CA ALA A 11 5.79 0.44 24.77
C ALA A 11 5.00 1.71 24.42
N ARG A 12 5.52 2.54 23.52
CA ARG A 12 4.82 3.75 23.04
C ARG A 12 3.59 3.41 22.22
N PHE A 13 3.63 2.32 21.43
CA PHE A 13 2.48 1.84 20.67
C PHE A 13 1.31 1.43 21.57
N TYR A 14 1.56 0.63 22.61
CA TYR A 14 0.48 0.14 23.47
C TYR A 14 0.02 1.14 24.53
N TYR A 15 0.94 1.92 25.10
CA TYR A 15 0.65 2.76 26.26
C TYR A 15 1.31 4.13 26.14
N PRO A 16 0.97 4.94 25.12
CA PRO A 16 1.68 6.18 24.81
C PRO A 16 1.73 7.17 25.99
N ARG A 17 0.63 7.27 26.75
CA ARG A 17 0.56 8.17 27.92
C ARG A 17 1.41 7.67 29.11
N LEU A 18 1.42 6.37 29.37
CA LEU A 18 2.17 5.78 30.48
C LEU A 18 3.65 5.66 30.17
N THR A 19 4.02 5.33 28.93
CA THR A 19 5.41 5.26 28.48
C THR A 19 6.09 6.62 28.50
N ARG A 20 5.33 7.70 28.30
CA ARG A 20 5.84 9.08 28.50
C ARG A 20 6.15 9.38 29.96
N LEU A 21 5.45 8.76 30.91
CA LEU A 21 5.62 9.00 32.35
C LEU A 21 6.62 8.03 32.99
N PHE A 22 6.66 6.78 32.55
CA PHE A 22 7.47 5.69 33.14
C PHE A 22 8.13 4.81 32.05
N PRO A 23 9.07 5.35 31.26
CA PRO A 23 9.61 4.66 30.09
C PRO A 23 10.31 3.33 30.43
N GLU A 24 11.15 3.27 31.45
CA GLU A 24 11.90 2.06 31.81
C GLU A 24 11.01 0.92 32.34
N PHE A 25 9.99 1.26 33.13
CA PHE A 25 9.00 0.28 33.58
C PHE A 25 8.21 -0.28 32.40
N MET A 26 7.77 0.59 31.48
CA MET A 26 7.00 0.17 30.32
C MET A 26 7.82 -0.65 29.32
N LYS A 27 9.12 -0.38 29.15
CA LYS A 27 10.05 -1.23 28.38
C LYS A 27 10.17 -2.63 29.00
N GLY A 28 10.29 -2.72 30.33
CA GLY A 28 10.33 -4.00 31.05
C GLY A 28 9.03 -4.80 30.88
N ALA A 29 7.88 -4.14 31.01
CA ALA A 29 6.57 -4.75 30.79
C ALA A 29 6.39 -5.21 29.33
N ALA A 30 6.80 -4.40 28.35
CA ALA A 30 6.77 -4.75 26.93
C ALA A 30 7.67 -5.96 26.65
N SER A 31 8.87 -6.01 27.20
CA SER A 31 9.79 -7.16 27.04
C SER A 31 9.20 -8.45 27.61
N LYS A 32 8.60 -8.39 28.81
CA LYS A 32 7.96 -9.55 29.44
C LYS A 32 6.76 -10.04 28.63
N LYS A 33 5.93 -9.12 28.12
CA LYS A 33 4.78 -9.45 27.27
C LYS A 33 5.24 -10.13 25.97
N LEU A 34 6.23 -9.54 25.28
CA LEU A 34 6.79 -10.10 24.05
C LEU A 34 7.41 -11.48 24.28
N ARG A 35 8.19 -11.67 25.35
CA ARG A 35 8.76 -12.98 25.71
C ARG A 35 7.69 -14.04 25.95
N GLY A 36 6.54 -13.65 26.51
CA GLY A 36 5.39 -14.53 26.65
C GLY A 36 4.78 -14.90 25.30
N GLN A 37 4.59 -13.92 24.41
CA GLN A 37 3.94 -14.12 23.12
C GLN A 37 4.78 -14.94 22.13
N VAL A 38 6.11 -14.82 22.16
CA VAL A 38 6.98 -15.60 21.26
C VAL A 38 7.40 -16.96 21.82
N LYS A 39 6.96 -17.31 23.04
CA LYS A 39 7.36 -18.55 23.70
C LYS A 39 6.96 -19.79 22.88
N ASP A 40 5.82 -19.70 22.21
CA ASP A 40 5.22 -20.77 21.40
C ASP A 40 5.48 -20.57 19.89
N VAL A 41 6.42 -19.70 19.52
CA VAL A 41 6.86 -19.50 18.13
C VAL A 41 7.94 -20.51 17.80
N HIS A 42 7.65 -21.38 16.83
CA HIS A 42 8.54 -22.48 16.40
C HIS A 42 8.85 -22.45 14.91
N ASP A 43 8.11 -21.66 14.14
CA ASP A 43 8.24 -21.52 12.70
C ASP A 43 7.72 -20.14 12.23
N VAL A 44 7.77 -19.88 10.92
CA VAL A 44 7.29 -18.62 10.35
C VAL A 44 5.77 -18.46 10.57
N LYS A 45 5.01 -19.55 10.51
CA LYS A 45 3.55 -19.52 10.65
C LYS A 45 3.12 -19.07 12.04
N SER A 46 3.66 -19.70 13.08
CA SER A 46 3.43 -19.32 14.48
C SER A 46 3.88 -17.88 14.78
N MET A 47 4.92 -17.38 14.11
CA MET A 47 5.28 -15.96 14.18
C MET A 47 4.23 -15.06 13.53
N GLN A 48 3.68 -15.46 12.37
CA GLN A 48 2.62 -14.73 11.69
C GLN A 48 1.34 -14.68 12.52
N ASP A 49 1.00 -15.73 13.27
CA ASP A 49 -0.15 -15.72 14.19
C ASP A 49 0.04 -14.66 15.29
N VAL A 50 1.26 -14.50 15.80
CA VAL A 50 1.57 -13.42 16.75
C VAL A 50 1.41 -12.06 16.07
N ILE A 51 1.95 -11.86 14.87
CA ILE A 51 1.84 -10.60 14.12
C ILE A 51 0.37 -10.27 13.81
N ALA A 52 -0.45 -11.28 13.47
CA ALA A 52 -1.86 -11.13 13.15
C ALA A 52 -2.64 -10.46 14.28
N VAL A 53 -2.39 -10.83 15.55
CA VAL A 53 -3.04 -10.19 16.72
C VAL A 53 -2.76 -8.68 16.80
N TYR A 54 -1.55 -8.25 16.43
CA TYR A 54 -1.19 -6.84 16.41
C TYR A 54 -1.83 -6.12 15.22
N MET A 55 -1.89 -6.81 14.07
CA MET A 55 -2.53 -6.32 12.87
C MET A 55 -4.04 -6.13 13.08
N ASP A 56 -4.72 -7.11 13.66
CA ASP A 56 -6.15 -7.04 14.04
C ASP A 56 -6.42 -5.80 14.86
N LYS A 57 -5.64 -5.58 15.93
CA LYS A 57 -5.80 -4.40 16.78
C LYS A 57 -5.57 -3.11 16.02
N MET A 58 -4.48 -3.01 15.26
CA MET A 58 -4.14 -1.80 14.51
C MET A 58 -5.22 -1.45 13.48
N ILE A 59 -5.71 -2.45 12.75
CA ILE A 59 -6.77 -2.28 11.76
C ILE A 59 -8.05 -1.81 12.47
N HIS A 60 -8.53 -2.54 13.48
CA HIS A 60 -9.75 -2.14 14.21
C HIS A 60 -9.67 -0.76 14.86
N ASP A 61 -8.50 -0.35 15.36
CA ASP A 61 -8.32 0.97 15.98
C ASP A 61 -8.23 2.11 14.94
N THR A 62 -7.90 1.81 13.68
CA THR A 62 -7.62 2.83 12.65
C THR A 62 -8.56 2.83 11.44
N THR A 63 -9.41 1.82 11.30
CA THR A 63 -10.45 1.73 10.25
C THR A 63 -11.84 1.72 10.88
N THR A 64 -12.83 2.31 10.22
CA THR A 64 -14.25 2.18 10.62
C THR A 64 -14.90 0.92 10.08
N ASP A 65 -14.46 0.48 8.91
CA ASP A 65 -14.89 -0.75 8.26
C ASP A 65 -13.76 -1.26 7.38
N LEU A 66 -13.64 -2.58 7.29
CA LEU A 66 -12.69 -3.25 6.41
C LEU A 66 -13.43 -4.36 5.66
N SER A 67 -13.49 -4.24 4.35
CA SER A 67 -14.20 -5.18 3.48
C SER A 67 -13.33 -5.64 2.31
N ASN A 68 -13.75 -6.72 1.64
CA ASN A 68 -13.12 -7.21 0.43
C ASN A 68 -14.14 -7.65 -0.61
N SER A 69 -13.68 -7.78 -1.86
CA SER A 69 -14.44 -8.38 -2.96
C SER A 69 -13.52 -9.21 -3.85
N GLY A 70 -14.08 -10.18 -4.58
CA GLY A 70 -13.34 -11.00 -5.55
C GLY A 70 -12.42 -12.08 -4.96
N MET A 71 -12.22 -12.10 -3.65
CA MET A 71 -11.38 -13.10 -2.97
C MET A 71 -11.87 -14.54 -3.20
N ASP A 72 -13.18 -14.75 -3.32
CA ASP A 72 -13.80 -16.06 -3.61
C ASP A 72 -13.39 -16.65 -4.96
N SER A 73 -12.81 -15.85 -5.86
CA SER A 73 -12.30 -16.33 -7.16
C SER A 73 -10.88 -16.89 -7.07
N LEU A 74 -10.20 -16.71 -5.92
CA LEU A 74 -8.87 -17.25 -5.68
C LEU A 74 -8.95 -18.73 -5.32
N LYS A 75 -8.05 -19.53 -5.89
CA LYS A 75 -7.97 -20.96 -5.63
C LYS A 75 -6.94 -21.24 -4.55
N SER A 76 -7.30 -22.06 -3.57
CA SER A 76 -6.43 -22.39 -2.42
C SER A 76 -5.23 -23.26 -2.78
N ASP A 77 -5.27 -23.97 -3.91
CA ASP A 77 -4.21 -24.85 -4.40
C ASP A 77 -3.22 -24.13 -5.33
N ARG A 78 -3.34 -22.80 -5.46
CA ARG A 78 -2.53 -21.98 -6.35
C ARG A 78 -1.96 -20.78 -5.63
N SER A 79 -0.82 -20.30 -6.14
CA SER A 79 -0.24 -19.02 -5.74
C SER A 79 -0.28 -17.99 -6.84
N TYR A 80 -0.35 -16.73 -6.42
CA TYR A 80 -0.62 -15.58 -7.27
C TYR A 80 0.38 -14.47 -7.00
N LEU A 81 0.73 -13.74 -8.06
CA LEU A 81 1.37 -12.43 -7.96
C LEU A 81 0.28 -11.35 -7.89
N PHE A 82 0.08 -10.79 -6.71
CA PHE A 82 -0.81 -9.66 -6.50
C PHE A 82 -0.10 -8.36 -6.87
N VAL A 83 -0.65 -7.62 -7.84
CA VAL A 83 -0.15 -6.31 -8.26
C VAL A 83 -1.17 -5.26 -7.85
N SER A 84 -0.80 -4.29 -7.01
CA SER A 84 -1.76 -3.29 -6.51
C SER A 84 -1.35 -1.84 -6.76
N ASN A 85 -2.34 -0.95 -6.73
CA ASN A 85 -2.09 0.46 -6.47
C ASN A 85 -1.39 0.60 -5.11
N HIS A 86 -0.63 1.69 -4.95
CA HIS A 86 0.19 1.91 -3.78
C HIS A 86 0.00 3.32 -3.23
N ARG A 87 -0.71 3.43 -2.10
CA ARG A 87 -0.94 4.68 -1.37
C ARG A 87 -0.20 4.71 -0.04
N ASP A 88 -0.05 3.59 0.63
CA ASP A 88 0.63 3.49 1.93
C ASP A 88 1.78 2.48 1.88
N ILE A 89 2.93 2.87 2.44
CA ILE A 89 4.16 2.07 2.40
C ILE A 89 3.95 0.69 3.03
N THR A 90 3.28 0.65 4.18
CA THR A 90 3.15 -0.56 5.01
C THR A 90 1.76 -1.14 5.01
N MET A 91 0.73 -0.29 4.95
CA MET A 91 -0.65 -0.73 5.12
C MET A 91 -1.20 -1.43 3.89
N ASP A 92 -0.75 -1.07 2.69
CA ASP A 92 -1.20 -1.72 1.45
C ASP A 92 -0.95 -3.23 1.46
N PRO A 93 0.31 -3.72 1.59
CA PRO A 93 0.53 -5.16 1.67
C PRO A 93 -0.06 -5.77 2.94
N ALA A 94 -0.17 -5.01 4.04
CA ALA A 94 -0.75 -5.50 5.27
C ALA A 94 -2.25 -5.83 5.12
N PHE A 95 -3.03 -4.99 4.45
CA PHE A 95 -4.45 -5.25 4.21
C PHE A 95 -4.67 -6.44 3.30
N VAL A 96 -3.87 -6.58 2.24
CA VAL A 96 -3.95 -7.76 1.36
C VAL A 96 -3.58 -9.02 2.14
N ASN A 97 -2.49 -8.99 2.91
CA ASN A 97 -2.07 -10.12 3.72
C ASN A 97 -3.11 -10.50 4.78
N TYR A 98 -3.76 -9.50 5.38
CA TYR A 98 -4.83 -9.67 6.36
C TYR A 98 -6.02 -10.42 5.76
N MET A 99 -6.47 -10.02 4.56
CA MET A 99 -7.56 -10.69 3.86
C MET A 99 -7.22 -12.15 3.56
N LEU A 100 -6.01 -12.41 3.05
CA LEU A 100 -5.57 -13.78 2.74
C LEU A 100 -5.49 -14.64 4.00
N TYR A 101 -4.92 -14.12 5.08
CA TYR A 101 -4.80 -14.83 6.36
C TYR A 101 -6.17 -15.23 6.92
N HIS A 102 -7.12 -14.29 6.99
CA HIS A 102 -8.48 -14.58 7.48
C HIS A 102 -9.32 -15.40 6.49
N GLY A 103 -8.98 -15.37 5.21
CA GLY A 103 -9.52 -16.25 4.18
C GLY A 103 -8.94 -17.67 4.18
N GLY A 104 -7.97 -17.97 5.05
CA GLY A 104 -7.31 -19.28 5.12
C GLY A 104 -6.37 -19.57 3.92
N LEU A 105 -5.97 -18.54 3.19
CA LEU A 105 -5.03 -18.62 2.07
C LEU A 105 -3.60 -18.35 2.53
N GLU A 106 -2.62 -18.78 1.72
CA GLU A 106 -1.21 -18.55 2.03
C GLU A 106 -0.90 -17.03 2.04
N THR A 107 -0.22 -16.58 3.08
CA THR A 107 0.22 -15.18 3.23
C THR A 107 1.24 -14.75 2.18
N LEU A 108 1.46 -13.44 2.07
CA LEU A 108 2.31 -12.82 1.06
C LEU A 108 3.82 -12.93 1.38
N GLN A 109 4.61 -13.09 0.33
CA GLN A 109 5.98 -12.58 0.23
C GLN A 109 5.92 -11.14 -0.28
N ILE A 110 6.51 -10.18 0.42
CA ILE A 110 6.30 -8.74 0.17
C ILE A 110 7.58 -8.10 -0.39
N ALA A 111 7.50 -7.52 -1.60
CA ALA A 111 8.61 -6.75 -2.16
C ALA A 111 8.79 -5.41 -1.42
N ILE A 112 9.97 -5.18 -0.82
CA ILE A 112 10.29 -3.93 -0.11
C ILE A 112 11.60 -3.31 -0.61
N GLY A 113 11.65 -1.99 -0.74
CA GLY A 113 12.86 -1.27 -1.11
C GLY A 113 13.94 -1.30 -0.02
N ASP A 114 15.20 -1.44 -0.43
CA ASP A 114 16.38 -1.33 0.45
C ASP A 114 16.46 -0.01 1.23
N ASN A 115 15.88 1.07 0.71
CA ASN A 115 15.82 2.37 1.38
C ASN A 115 15.15 2.34 2.76
N LEU A 116 14.30 1.35 3.03
CA LEU A 116 13.57 1.22 4.30
C LEU A 116 14.32 0.39 5.37
N LEU A 117 15.46 -0.19 5.03
CA LEU A 117 16.14 -1.23 5.82
C LEU A 117 17.39 -0.71 6.55
N LYS A 118 17.42 0.59 6.86
CA LYS A 118 18.60 1.25 7.45
C LYS A 118 18.81 0.95 8.94
N LYS A 119 17.76 0.53 9.65
CA LYS A 119 17.86 0.10 11.06
C LYS A 119 17.80 -1.44 11.14
N PRO A 120 18.75 -2.11 11.81
CA PRO A 120 18.82 -3.57 11.87
C PRO A 120 17.52 -4.26 12.33
N PHE A 121 16.85 -3.72 13.37
CA PHE A 121 15.61 -4.33 13.86
C PHE A 121 14.45 -4.21 12.87
N VAL A 122 14.41 -3.17 12.03
CA VAL A 122 13.38 -3.01 10.98
C VAL A 122 13.62 -4.07 9.92
N THR A 123 14.88 -4.30 9.54
CA THR A 123 15.26 -5.36 8.61
C THR A 123 14.85 -6.74 9.10
N ASP A 124 15.09 -7.04 10.38
CA ASP A 124 14.69 -8.32 10.97
C ASP A 124 13.16 -8.47 11.00
N LEU A 125 12.41 -7.42 11.36
CA LEU A 125 10.95 -7.45 11.37
C LEU A 125 10.36 -7.65 9.97
N MET A 126 10.90 -6.97 8.96
CA MET A 126 10.46 -7.13 7.56
C MET A 126 10.74 -8.55 7.05
N ARG A 127 11.92 -9.11 7.35
CA ARG A 127 12.24 -10.52 7.01
C ARG A 127 11.30 -11.51 7.70
N LEU A 128 10.95 -11.27 8.96
CA LEU A 128 9.99 -12.10 9.70
C LEU A 128 8.58 -12.04 9.09
N ASN A 129 8.23 -10.96 8.40
CA ASN A 129 6.97 -10.81 7.66
C ASN A 129 7.09 -11.26 6.19
N LYS A 130 8.01 -12.18 5.87
CA LYS A 130 8.23 -12.70 4.51
C LYS A 130 8.55 -11.58 3.48
N SER A 131 9.13 -10.45 3.90
CA SER A 131 9.55 -9.41 2.94
C SER A 131 10.90 -9.76 2.29
N PHE A 132 11.02 -9.51 0.99
CA PHE A 132 12.28 -9.61 0.23
C PHE A 132 12.70 -8.25 -0.34
N ILE A 133 14.01 -8.08 -0.49
CA ILE A 133 14.62 -6.77 -0.73
C ILE A 133 14.74 -6.49 -2.23
N VAL A 134 14.26 -5.31 -2.64
CA VAL A 134 14.48 -4.72 -3.96
C VAL A 134 15.64 -3.72 -3.84
N ALA A 135 16.75 -4.00 -4.52
CA ALA A 135 17.94 -3.16 -4.52
C ALA A 135 17.75 -1.91 -5.39
N ARG A 136 17.25 -0.81 -4.80
CA ARG A 136 16.99 0.46 -5.51
C ARG A 136 18.23 1.32 -5.67
N SER A 137 19.22 1.12 -4.79
CA SER A 137 20.47 1.89 -4.81
C SER A 137 21.50 1.40 -5.84
N ALA A 138 21.32 0.18 -6.39
CA ALA A 138 22.20 -0.42 -7.37
C ALA A 138 22.15 0.31 -8.72
N LYS A 139 23.28 0.32 -9.47
CA LYS A 139 23.37 0.98 -10.78
C LYS A 139 23.99 0.08 -11.84
N GLY A 140 23.63 0.33 -13.10
CA GLY A 140 24.24 -0.34 -14.25
C GLY A 140 24.07 -1.87 -14.22
N ARG A 141 25.19 -2.60 -14.31
CA ARG A 141 25.19 -4.07 -14.37
C ARG A 141 24.68 -4.71 -13.08
N GLU A 142 24.99 -4.12 -11.93
CA GLU A 142 24.54 -4.63 -10.63
C GLU A 142 23.02 -4.58 -10.53
N LEU A 143 22.41 -3.46 -10.92
CA LEU A 143 20.96 -3.32 -10.99
C LEU A 143 20.33 -4.41 -11.88
N LEU A 144 20.85 -4.62 -13.09
CA LEU A 144 20.33 -5.65 -13.99
C LEU A 144 20.42 -7.07 -13.39
N GLN A 145 21.50 -7.38 -12.66
CA GLN A 145 21.65 -8.66 -11.98
C GLN A 145 20.65 -8.79 -10.82
N SER A 146 20.47 -7.74 -10.02
CA SER A 146 19.49 -7.71 -8.94
C SER A 146 18.06 -7.84 -9.45
N LEU A 147 17.69 -7.16 -10.53
CA LEU A 147 16.38 -7.28 -11.16
C LEU A 147 16.13 -8.68 -11.74
N LYS A 148 17.17 -9.31 -12.30
CA LYS A 148 17.08 -10.71 -12.77
C LYS A 148 16.82 -11.66 -11.60
N LEU A 149 17.62 -11.55 -10.54
CA LEU A 149 17.47 -12.38 -9.34
C LEU A 149 16.10 -12.18 -8.68
N LEU A 150 15.62 -10.93 -8.65
CA LEU A 150 14.29 -10.59 -8.15
C LEU A 150 13.20 -11.32 -8.92
N SER A 151 13.25 -11.28 -10.25
CA SER A 151 12.31 -12.00 -11.10
C SER A 151 12.40 -13.51 -10.91
N GLU A 152 13.61 -14.09 -10.90
CA GLU A 152 13.83 -15.52 -10.63
C GLU A 152 13.23 -15.94 -9.28
N TYR A 153 13.39 -15.12 -8.25
CA TYR A 153 12.83 -15.36 -6.93
C TYR A 153 11.30 -15.28 -6.91
N ILE A 154 10.70 -14.29 -7.57
CA ILE A 154 9.24 -14.17 -7.67
C ILE A 154 8.65 -15.39 -8.38
N HIS A 155 9.24 -15.84 -9.49
CA HIS A 155 8.84 -17.08 -10.18
C HIS A 155 8.97 -18.29 -9.24
N HIS A 156 10.08 -18.40 -8.52
CA HIS A 156 10.29 -19.47 -7.56
C HIS A 156 9.23 -19.49 -6.45
N CYS A 157 8.86 -18.33 -5.90
CA CYS A 157 7.79 -18.23 -4.90
C CYS A 157 6.46 -18.78 -5.44
N ILE A 158 6.04 -18.34 -6.64
CA ILE A 158 4.80 -18.81 -7.24
C ILE A 158 4.85 -20.33 -7.51
N GLU A 159 5.96 -20.84 -8.06
CA GLU A 159 6.16 -22.27 -8.34
C GLU A 159 6.18 -23.14 -7.08
N THR A 160 6.61 -22.59 -5.95
CA THR A 160 6.70 -23.29 -4.66
C THR A 160 5.50 -23.07 -3.75
N GLY A 161 4.42 -22.46 -4.26
CA GLY A 161 3.17 -22.31 -3.53
C GLY A 161 3.17 -21.12 -2.56
N GLN A 162 3.90 -20.05 -2.86
CA GLN A 162 3.93 -18.82 -2.07
C GLN A 162 3.37 -17.63 -2.85
N ASN A 163 2.37 -16.96 -2.29
CA ASN A 163 1.82 -15.73 -2.85
C ASN A 163 2.84 -14.59 -2.77
N VAL A 164 2.84 -13.69 -3.75
CA VAL A 164 3.72 -12.52 -3.78
C VAL A 164 2.88 -11.26 -3.92
N TRP A 165 3.28 -10.18 -3.26
CA TRP A 165 2.73 -8.85 -3.48
C TRP A 165 3.79 -7.87 -3.95
N ILE A 166 3.41 -7.05 -4.94
CA ILE A 166 4.23 -5.95 -5.44
C ILE A 166 3.34 -4.76 -5.82
N ALA A 167 3.85 -3.55 -5.59
CA ALA A 167 3.22 -2.33 -6.09
C ALA A 167 3.35 -2.25 -7.62
N GLN A 168 2.33 -1.71 -8.29
CA GLN A 168 2.27 -1.57 -9.75
C GLN A 168 3.34 -0.63 -10.34
N ARG A 169 3.99 0.19 -9.49
CA ARG A 169 5.16 0.99 -9.84
C ARG A 169 6.02 1.27 -8.61
N GLU A 170 7.21 1.82 -8.85
CA GLU A 170 8.07 2.28 -7.77
C GLU A 170 7.49 3.53 -7.08
N GLY A 171 7.33 3.43 -5.77
CA GLY A 171 6.91 4.52 -4.89
C GLY A 171 5.39 4.73 -4.87
N ARG A 172 4.90 5.18 -3.70
CA ARG A 172 3.47 5.45 -3.49
C ARG A 172 2.97 6.65 -4.32
N ALA A 173 1.72 6.57 -4.76
CA ALA A 173 0.98 7.69 -5.33
C ALA A 173 0.76 8.80 -4.29
N LYS A 174 1.03 10.04 -4.69
CA LYS A 174 0.92 11.23 -3.84
C LYS A 174 -0.34 12.05 -4.14
N ASP A 175 -0.69 12.12 -5.42
CA ASP A 175 -1.86 12.78 -5.97
C ASP A 175 -3.02 11.80 -6.19
N GLY A 176 -2.88 10.55 -5.76
CA GLY A 176 -3.93 9.56 -5.89
C GLY A 176 -4.10 8.99 -7.29
N ILE A 177 -3.26 9.36 -8.26
CA ILE A 177 -3.15 8.73 -9.57
C ILE A 177 -2.04 7.68 -9.50
N ASP A 178 -2.38 6.46 -9.89
CA ASP A 178 -1.43 5.37 -9.94
C ASP A 178 -1.62 4.61 -11.25
N ARG A 179 -0.53 4.37 -11.95
CA ARG A 179 -0.48 3.63 -13.22
C ARG A 179 0.59 2.55 -13.15
N THR A 180 0.34 1.42 -13.78
CA THR A 180 1.29 0.32 -13.86
C THR A 180 2.47 0.74 -14.70
N ASP A 181 3.69 0.57 -14.18
CA ASP A 181 4.92 0.84 -14.93
C ASP A 181 5.23 -0.33 -15.88
N PRO A 182 5.25 -0.14 -17.21
CA PRO A 182 5.61 -1.18 -18.17
C PRO A 182 7.00 -1.80 -17.92
N ALA A 183 7.92 -1.07 -17.28
CA ALA A 183 9.22 -1.58 -16.88
C ALA A 183 9.13 -2.65 -15.78
N LEU A 184 8.12 -2.59 -14.90
CA LEU A 184 7.83 -3.63 -13.92
C LEU A 184 7.56 -4.96 -14.62
N LEU A 185 6.74 -4.95 -15.67
CA LEU A 185 6.37 -6.14 -16.43
C LEU A 185 7.57 -6.76 -17.14
N LYS A 186 8.43 -5.92 -17.73
CA LYS A 186 9.69 -6.36 -18.32
C LYS A 186 10.61 -6.98 -17.27
N MET A 187 10.68 -6.38 -16.08
CA MET A 187 11.45 -6.93 -14.96
C MET A 187 10.92 -8.30 -14.55
N LEU A 188 9.60 -8.45 -14.35
CA LEU A 188 8.98 -9.72 -13.95
C LEU A 188 9.23 -10.85 -14.95
N ALA A 189 9.50 -10.54 -16.23
CA ALA A 189 9.82 -11.54 -17.23
C ALA A 189 11.31 -11.95 -17.29
N MET A 190 12.22 -11.24 -16.59
CA MET A 190 13.66 -11.48 -16.67
C MET A 190 14.12 -12.86 -16.15
N GLY A 191 13.31 -13.54 -15.34
CA GLY A 191 13.57 -14.86 -14.78
C GLY A 191 13.21 -16.03 -15.72
N LYS A 192 12.41 -15.76 -16.77
CA LYS A 192 12.03 -16.74 -17.81
C LYS A 192 12.20 -16.13 -19.21
N ARG A 193 13.42 -15.68 -19.51
CA ARG A 193 13.76 -14.96 -20.77
C ARG A 193 13.67 -15.81 -22.03
N ASP A 194 13.61 -17.12 -21.88
CA ASP A 194 13.36 -18.09 -22.94
C ASP A 194 11.92 -18.02 -23.47
N LEU A 195 11.01 -17.38 -22.73
CA LEU A 195 9.61 -17.19 -23.12
C LEU A 195 9.36 -15.76 -23.62
N PRO A 196 8.36 -15.59 -24.51
CA PRO A 196 7.75 -14.27 -24.75
C PRO A 196 7.23 -13.64 -23.45
N LEU A 197 7.08 -12.32 -23.41
CA LEU A 197 6.65 -11.56 -22.23
C LEU A 197 5.37 -12.15 -21.62
N ALA A 198 4.33 -12.32 -22.44
CA ALA A 198 3.06 -12.90 -22.01
C ALA A 198 3.20 -14.36 -21.56
N GLY A 199 4.15 -15.11 -22.13
CA GLY A 199 4.45 -16.48 -21.72
C GLY A 199 5.03 -16.54 -20.32
N SER A 200 6.01 -15.67 -20.03
CA SER A 200 6.62 -15.56 -18.71
C SER A 200 5.61 -15.08 -17.66
N LEU A 201 4.90 -13.98 -17.92
CA LEU A 201 3.95 -13.41 -16.97
C LEU A 201 2.75 -14.32 -16.67
N ARG A 202 2.33 -15.19 -17.61
CA ARG A 202 1.28 -16.19 -17.36
C ARG A 202 1.64 -17.19 -16.25
N GLN A 203 2.93 -17.45 -16.02
CA GLN A 203 3.37 -18.34 -14.94
C GLN A 203 3.22 -17.70 -13.56
N LEU A 204 3.07 -16.38 -13.50
CA LEU A 204 2.96 -15.62 -12.25
C LEU A 204 1.52 -15.51 -11.73
N HIS A 205 0.53 -15.93 -12.53
CA HIS A 205 -0.90 -15.85 -12.17
C HIS A 205 -1.27 -14.46 -11.63
N ILE A 206 -0.98 -13.42 -12.42
CA ILE A 206 -1.11 -12.04 -11.97
C ILE A 206 -2.58 -11.72 -11.68
N VAL A 207 -2.85 -11.26 -10.47
CA VAL A 207 -4.15 -10.76 -10.02
C VAL A 207 -4.00 -9.28 -9.65
N PRO A 208 -4.61 -8.35 -10.41
CA PRO A 208 -4.65 -6.95 -10.02
C PRO A 208 -5.47 -6.76 -8.74
N VAL A 209 -4.99 -5.93 -7.81
CA VAL A 209 -5.66 -5.66 -6.53
C VAL A 209 -5.87 -4.15 -6.39
N SER A 210 -7.11 -3.75 -6.13
CA SER A 210 -7.44 -2.35 -5.83
C SER A 210 -7.62 -2.17 -4.34
N ILE A 211 -6.86 -1.25 -3.74
CA ILE A 211 -6.93 -0.89 -2.33
C ILE A 211 -7.50 0.52 -2.22
N SER A 212 -8.72 0.60 -1.70
CA SER A 212 -9.48 1.84 -1.58
C SER A 212 -9.49 2.29 -0.13
N TYR A 213 -9.17 3.57 0.09
CA TYR A 213 -9.18 4.21 1.41
C TYR A 213 -10.17 5.38 1.40
N GLU A 214 -11.01 5.49 2.44
CA GLU A 214 -11.81 6.70 2.67
C GLU A 214 -10.90 7.90 3.02
N TYR A 215 -9.89 7.67 3.85
CA TYR A 215 -8.88 8.66 4.23
C TYR A 215 -7.47 8.10 4.10
N ASP A 216 -6.57 8.91 3.54
CA ASP A 216 -5.14 8.63 3.51
C ASP A 216 -4.49 9.28 4.75
N ALA A 217 -3.93 8.46 5.63
CA ALA A 217 -3.27 8.93 6.84
C ALA A 217 -2.09 9.88 6.55
N CYS A 218 -1.45 9.73 5.38
CA CYS A 218 -0.31 10.52 4.95
C CYS A 218 -0.68 11.67 4.00
N ASP A 219 -1.97 11.99 3.79
CA ASP A 219 -2.40 13.00 2.81
C ASP A 219 -1.74 14.38 2.97
N VAL A 220 -1.62 14.90 4.19
CA VAL A 220 -0.96 16.19 4.44
C VAL A 220 0.54 16.10 4.11
N MET A 221 1.21 15.00 4.46
CA MET A 221 2.62 14.81 4.14
C MET A 221 2.85 14.76 2.63
N LYS A 222 1.97 14.08 1.90
CA LYS A 222 2.00 14.00 0.42
C LYS A 222 1.72 15.35 -0.22
N ALA A 223 0.73 16.08 0.29
CA ALA A 223 0.40 17.41 -0.20
C ALA A 223 1.56 18.40 0.00
N THR A 224 2.24 18.33 1.15
CA THR A 224 3.46 19.11 1.41
C THR A 224 4.57 18.77 0.42
N GLU A 225 4.86 17.48 0.20
CA GLU A 225 5.88 17.04 -0.76
C GLU A 225 5.56 17.54 -2.18
N LEU A 226 4.30 17.39 -2.64
CA LEU A 226 3.89 17.86 -3.96
C LEU A 226 4.00 19.38 -4.10
N ARG A 227 3.66 20.13 -3.05
CA ARG A 227 3.83 21.57 -3.03
C ARG A 227 5.29 22.00 -3.09
N GLU A 228 6.17 21.38 -2.31
CA GLU A 228 7.60 21.69 -2.33
C GLU A 228 8.20 21.41 -3.72
N ILE A 229 7.82 20.31 -4.36
CA ILE A 229 8.22 20.03 -5.75
C ILE A 229 7.69 21.12 -6.69
N GLN A 230 6.45 21.57 -6.53
CA GLN A 230 5.87 22.62 -7.36
C GLN A 230 6.56 23.98 -7.16
N GLU A 231 6.89 24.35 -5.92
CA GLU A 231 7.48 25.66 -5.58
C GLU A 231 9.00 25.71 -5.81
N HIS A 232 9.70 24.59 -5.63
CA HIS A 232 11.17 24.54 -5.59
C HIS A 232 11.78 23.57 -6.61
N GLY A 233 10.96 22.87 -7.40
CA GLY A 233 11.38 21.91 -8.42
C GLY A 233 11.90 20.57 -7.88
N SER A 234 12.02 20.42 -6.57
CA SER A 234 12.52 19.19 -5.94
C SER A 234 12.04 19.05 -4.50
N PHE A 235 12.06 17.81 -4.00
CA PHE A 235 11.87 17.48 -2.60
C PHE A 235 12.99 16.56 -2.13
N THR A 236 13.73 16.98 -1.11
CA THR A 236 14.81 16.17 -0.55
C THR A 236 14.25 15.25 0.52
N LYS A 237 14.05 13.98 0.16
CA LYS A 237 13.69 12.96 1.14
C LYS A 237 14.82 12.75 2.14
N THR A 238 14.46 12.66 3.42
CA THR A 238 15.37 12.26 4.49
C THR A 238 14.95 10.89 5.00
N ASP A 239 15.86 10.17 5.64
CA ASP A 239 15.53 8.85 6.21
C ASP A 239 14.40 8.94 7.25
N ASP A 240 14.32 10.08 7.94
CA ASP A 240 13.24 10.39 8.87
C ASP A 240 11.88 10.56 8.19
N SER A 241 11.82 10.98 6.91
CA SER A 241 10.55 11.21 6.23
C SER A 241 9.84 9.90 5.86
N ASP A 242 10.59 8.86 5.50
CA ASP A 242 10.06 7.52 5.24
C ASP A 242 9.58 6.85 6.54
N ILE A 243 10.36 6.94 7.63
CA ILE A 243 9.95 6.40 8.94
C ILE A 243 8.68 7.10 9.44
N LYS A 244 8.61 8.44 9.35
CA LYS A 244 7.41 9.19 9.73
C LYS A 244 6.21 8.77 8.90
N SER A 245 6.40 8.51 7.61
CA SER A 245 5.34 8.04 6.72
C SER A 245 4.83 6.66 7.12
N ILE A 246 5.73 5.72 7.42
CA ILE A 246 5.37 4.39 7.91
C ILE A 246 4.56 4.48 9.20
N VAL A 247 5.08 5.22 10.20
CA VAL A 247 4.41 5.35 11.49
C VAL A 247 3.04 6.01 11.34
N THR A 248 2.96 7.09 10.55
CA THR A 248 1.70 7.79 10.27
C THR A 248 0.70 6.88 9.57
N GLY A 249 1.14 6.12 8.57
CA GLY A 249 0.34 5.11 7.88
C GLY A 249 -0.24 4.08 8.83
N MET A 250 0.59 3.52 9.71
CA MET A 250 0.16 2.50 10.67
C MET A 250 -0.88 3.03 11.66
N ILE A 251 -0.64 4.18 12.30
CA ILE A 251 -1.49 4.66 13.41
C ILE A 251 -2.57 5.65 12.99
N GLY A 252 -2.49 6.20 11.78
CA GLY A 252 -3.42 7.21 11.30
C GLY A 252 -4.77 6.61 10.93
N PHE A 253 -5.82 7.40 11.12
CA PHE A 253 -7.19 7.01 10.81
C PHE A 253 -7.44 6.97 9.29
N LYS A 254 -8.02 5.85 8.83
CA LYS A 254 -8.20 5.52 7.40
C LYS A 254 -9.66 5.49 6.96
N GLY A 255 -10.60 5.53 7.92
CA GLY A 255 -12.03 5.36 7.64
C GLY A 255 -12.33 3.97 7.09
N LYS A 256 -13.22 3.89 6.10
CA LYS A 256 -13.52 2.63 5.41
C LYS A 256 -12.36 2.23 4.48
N VAL A 257 -11.98 0.97 4.53
CA VAL A 257 -10.98 0.38 3.61
C VAL A 257 -11.62 -0.78 2.86
N HIS A 258 -11.40 -0.84 1.55
CA HIS A 258 -11.86 -1.94 0.71
C HIS A 258 -10.71 -2.53 -0.10
N VAL A 259 -10.54 -3.85 -0.04
CA VAL A 259 -9.56 -4.60 -0.83
C VAL A 259 -10.29 -5.42 -1.89
N ALA A 260 -10.22 -4.99 -3.14
CA ALA A 260 -10.84 -5.71 -4.26
C ALA A 260 -9.80 -6.53 -5.01
N PHE A 261 -9.97 -7.85 -5.00
CA PHE A 261 -9.20 -8.78 -5.80
C PHE A 261 -9.82 -8.89 -7.19
N GLY A 262 -9.03 -8.56 -8.21
CA GLY A 262 -9.42 -8.70 -9.61
C GLY A 262 -9.46 -10.16 -10.09
N LYS A 263 -9.61 -10.31 -11.39
CA LYS A 263 -9.49 -11.59 -12.09
C LYS A 263 -8.05 -11.78 -12.54
N GLU A 264 -7.59 -13.04 -12.52
CA GLU A 264 -6.31 -13.43 -13.10
C GLU A 264 -6.23 -12.95 -14.56
N LEU A 265 -5.11 -12.31 -14.92
CA LEU A 265 -4.94 -11.73 -16.25
C LEU A 265 -4.94 -12.81 -17.35
N ALA A 266 -5.79 -12.60 -18.35
CA ALA A 266 -5.78 -13.37 -19.59
C ALA A 266 -4.87 -12.69 -20.63
N LEU A 267 -3.56 -12.94 -20.54
CA LEU A 267 -2.57 -12.28 -21.39
C LEU A 267 -2.61 -12.79 -22.83
N THR A 268 -2.87 -11.89 -23.78
CA THR A 268 -2.96 -12.18 -25.24
C THR A 268 -1.98 -11.37 -26.09
N SER A 269 -1.27 -10.41 -25.49
CA SER A 269 -0.31 -9.52 -26.16
C SER A 269 1.04 -9.59 -25.45
N ASP A 270 2.13 -9.50 -26.21
CA ASP A 270 3.49 -9.31 -25.69
C ASP A 270 3.88 -7.82 -25.55
N ASP A 271 2.95 -6.90 -25.82
CA ASP A 271 3.15 -5.47 -25.61
C ASP A 271 2.98 -5.11 -24.12
N PRO A 272 4.04 -4.65 -23.43
CA PRO A 272 3.97 -4.30 -22.02
C PRO A 272 3.01 -3.14 -21.73
N GLU A 273 2.79 -2.21 -22.66
CA GLU A 273 1.83 -1.11 -22.47
C GLU A 273 0.39 -1.64 -22.43
N VAL A 274 0.08 -2.60 -23.32
CA VAL A 274 -1.23 -3.25 -23.36
C VAL A 274 -1.49 -4.03 -22.08
N ILE A 275 -0.49 -4.74 -21.56
CA ILE A 275 -0.62 -5.50 -20.32
C ILE A 275 -0.76 -4.57 -19.11
N ALA A 276 0.01 -3.48 -19.06
CA ALA A 276 -0.09 -2.46 -18.02
C ALA A 276 -1.50 -1.85 -17.99
N ALA A 277 -2.05 -1.52 -19.17
CA ALA A 277 -3.42 -1.03 -19.29
C ALA A 277 -4.48 -2.04 -18.81
N GLN A 278 -4.27 -3.35 -19.00
CA GLN A 278 -5.17 -4.38 -18.46
C GLN A 278 -5.15 -4.46 -16.92
N ILE A 279 -3.97 -4.26 -16.31
CA ILE A 279 -3.84 -4.18 -14.85
C ILE A 279 -4.55 -2.92 -14.34
N ASP A 280 -4.25 -1.78 -14.97
CA ASP A 280 -4.82 -0.48 -14.60
C ASP A 280 -6.33 -0.47 -14.73
N ASP A 281 -6.90 -1.04 -15.80
CA ASP A 281 -8.34 -1.13 -16.01
C ASP A 281 -9.03 -1.86 -14.85
N GLN A 282 -8.50 -3.01 -14.44
CA GLN A 282 -9.05 -3.73 -13.28
C GLN A 282 -8.90 -2.94 -11.97
N ILE A 283 -7.74 -2.33 -11.73
CA ILE A 283 -7.49 -1.59 -10.48
C ILE A 283 -8.39 -0.35 -10.39
N VAL A 284 -8.55 0.40 -11.48
CA VAL A 284 -9.40 1.59 -11.55
C VAL A 284 -10.88 1.21 -11.44
N ASN A 285 -11.32 0.18 -12.15
CA ASN A 285 -12.72 -0.25 -12.13
C ASN A 285 -13.11 -0.85 -10.77
N ASN A 286 -12.21 -1.57 -10.11
CA ASN A 286 -12.45 -2.15 -8.78
C ASN A 286 -12.26 -1.16 -7.62
N TYR A 287 -11.72 0.04 -7.87
CA TYR A 287 -11.59 1.06 -6.82
C TYR A 287 -12.98 1.48 -6.32
N VAL A 288 -13.23 1.40 -5.01
CA VAL A 288 -14.49 1.80 -4.39
C VAL A 288 -14.39 3.27 -3.97
N LEU A 289 -15.18 4.12 -4.61
CA LEU A 289 -15.24 5.55 -4.26
C LEU A 289 -16.01 5.73 -2.94
N SER A 290 -15.51 6.64 -2.12
CA SER A 290 -16.13 7.10 -0.87
C SER A 290 -16.64 8.53 -1.02
N ASP A 291 -17.50 8.96 -0.10
CA ASP A 291 -18.01 10.33 -0.02
C ASP A 291 -16.88 11.38 -0.04
N SER A 292 -15.75 11.08 0.61
CA SER A 292 -14.57 11.97 0.61
C SER A 292 -14.03 12.26 -0.78
N ASN A 293 -14.13 11.31 -1.73
CA ASN A 293 -13.69 11.49 -3.10
C ASN A 293 -14.58 12.49 -3.84
N TYR A 294 -15.89 12.35 -3.71
CA TYR A 294 -16.86 13.26 -4.32
C TYR A 294 -16.86 14.65 -3.68
N LEU A 295 -16.74 14.73 -2.35
CA LEU A 295 -16.63 15.99 -1.62
C LEU A 295 -15.37 16.77 -2.01
N ALA A 296 -14.25 16.08 -2.22
CA ALA A 296 -13.03 16.72 -2.70
C ALA A 296 -13.19 17.27 -4.12
N LEU A 297 -13.84 16.51 -5.01
CA LEU A 297 -14.14 16.96 -6.37
C LEU A 297 -15.08 18.16 -6.37
N GLU A 298 -16.17 18.13 -5.58
CA GLU A 298 -17.10 19.24 -5.39
C GLU A 298 -16.36 20.51 -4.96
N ARG A 299 -15.45 20.40 -3.99
CA ARG A 299 -14.68 21.54 -3.51
C ARG A 299 -13.74 22.10 -4.58
N LEU A 300 -13.04 21.23 -5.32
CA LEU A 300 -12.19 21.67 -6.44
C LEU A 300 -12.98 22.37 -7.54
N MET A 301 -14.22 21.94 -7.79
CA MET A 301 -15.12 22.58 -8.76
C MET A 301 -15.56 23.96 -8.27
N GLN A 302 -15.95 24.08 -6.99
CA GLN A 302 -16.31 25.37 -6.37
C GLN A 302 -15.15 26.36 -6.42
N ASP A 303 -13.92 25.89 -6.23
CA ASP A 303 -12.71 26.70 -6.30
C ASP A 303 -12.23 26.97 -7.75
N GLY A 304 -12.95 26.48 -8.77
CA GLY A 304 -12.61 26.68 -10.19
C GLY A 304 -11.33 25.96 -10.64
N MET A 305 -10.90 24.93 -9.90
CA MET A 305 -9.62 24.23 -10.13
C MET A 305 -9.70 23.08 -11.14
N VAL A 306 -10.91 22.67 -11.53
CA VAL A 306 -11.15 21.65 -12.57
C VAL A 306 -12.01 22.25 -13.68
N PRO A 307 -11.63 22.11 -14.96
CA PRO A 307 -12.42 22.65 -16.05
C PRO A 307 -13.79 21.94 -16.17
N LEU A 308 -14.88 22.68 -16.01
CA LEU A 308 -16.25 22.15 -16.07
C LEU A 308 -16.57 21.38 -17.36
N HIS A 309 -15.89 21.70 -18.48
CA HIS A 309 -16.10 21.01 -19.75
C HIS A 309 -15.59 19.56 -19.75
N LYS A 310 -14.62 19.22 -18.88
CA LYS A 310 -14.14 17.85 -18.72
C LYS A 310 -15.17 16.97 -17.98
N LEU A 311 -16.20 17.54 -17.35
CA LEU A 311 -16.96 16.91 -16.26
C LEU A 311 -18.45 16.67 -16.56
N ARG A 312 -18.86 16.63 -17.83
CA ARG A 312 -20.29 16.54 -18.22
C ARG A 312 -21.00 15.26 -17.73
N ASP A 313 -20.25 14.23 -17.38
CA ASP A 313 -20.74 12.90 -17.02
C ASP A 313 -20.31 12.45 -15.61
N ILE A 314 -20.05 13.36 -14.66
CA ILE A 314 -19.77 12.93 -13.27
C ILE A 314 -21.05 12.28 -12.70
N PRO A 315 -21.01 11.02 -12.25
CA PRO A 315 -22.11 10.42 -11.51
C PRO A 315 -22.31 11.22 -10.22
N GLU A 316 -23.49 11.79 -10.04
CA GLU A 316 -23.86 12.30 -8.73
C GLU A 316 -23.91 11.11 -7.76
N PRO A 317 -23.25 11.18 -6.60
CA PRO A 317 -23.38 10.12 -5.60
C PRO A 317 -24.85 10.01 -5.17
N ASP A 318 -25.34 8.77 -5.02
CA ASP A 318 -26.76 8.49 -4.72
C ASP A 318 -27.30 9.30 -3.52
N GLU A 319 -26.48 9.50 -2.48
CA GLU A 319 -26.65 10.52 -1.44
C GLU A 319 -25.33 10.64 -0.63
N ILE A 320 -24.77 11.86 -0.45
CA ILE A 320 -23.59 12.04 0.43
C ILE A 320 -24.05 12.08 1.89
N ASP A 321 -23.46 11.25 2.76
CA ASP A 321 -23.76 11.27 4.19
C ASP A 321 -23.44 12.65 4.80
N ARG A 322 -24.41 13.26 5.49
CA ARG A 322 -24.22 14.52 6.20
C ARG A 322 -23.09 14.42 7.22
N GLY A 323 -22.92 13.26 7.85
CA GLY A 323 -21.80 12.99 8.76
C GLY A 323 -20.45 13.02 8.04
N ALA A 324 -20.35 12.40 6.87
CA ALA A 324 -19.14 12.37 6.04
C ALA A 324 -18.73 13.77 5.61
N ARG A 325 -19.67 14.61 5.16
CA ARG A 325 -19.39 16.03 4.84
C ARG A 325 -18.79 16.77 6.03
N LYS A 326 -19.39 16.63 7.22
CA LYS A 326 -18.88 17.29 8.45
C LYS A 326 -17.47 16.80 8.82
N ARG A 327 -17.20 15.48 8.70
CA ARG A 327 -15.88 14.90 8.97
C ARG A 327 -14.84 15.40 7.97
N PHE A 328 -15.17 15.41 6.67
CA PHE A 328 -14.30 15.86 5.60
C PHE A 328 -13.98 17.35 5.72
N GLU A 329 -14.98 18.20 5.92
CA GLU A 329 -14.78 19.64 6.14
C GLU A 329 -13.92 19.91 7.38
N LYS A 330 -14.17 19.19 8.49
CA LYS A 330 -13.30 19.31 9.67
C LYS A 330 -11.85 18.94 9.36
N ARG A 331 -11.64 17.89 8.55
CA ARG A 331 -10.29 17.47 8.11
C ARG A 331 -9.64 18.55 7.24
N LEU A 332 -10.33 19.02 6.20
CA LEU A 332 -9.85 20.06 5.28
C LEU A 332 -9.50 21.36 6.00
N ASN A 333 -10.35 21.81 6.94
CA ASN A 333 -10.12 23.02 7.73
C ASN A 333 -8.90 22.92 8.67
N ALA A 334 -8.42 21.71 8.97
CA ALA A 334 -7.20 21.50 9.74
C ALA A 334 -5.93 21.52 8.87
N VAL A 335 -6.08 21.51 7.53
CA VAL A 335 -4.98 21.56 6.57
C VAL A 335 -4.65 23.01 6.26
N ASP A 336 -3.36 23.34 6.17
CA ASP A 336 -2.90 24.65 5.69
C ASP A 336 -3.53 24.96 4.32
N PRO A 337 -4.21 26.12 4.14
CA PRO A 337 -4.81 26.53 2.87
C PRO A 337 -3.89 26.39 1.66
N LYS A 338 -2.58 26.58 1.84
CA LYS A 338 -1.60 26.45 0.75
C LYS A 338 -1.47 25.01 0.22
N LEU A 339 -1.88 24.02 1.01
CA LEU A 339 -1.88 22.60 0.64
C LEU A 339 -3.22 22.12 0.09
N HIS A 340 -4.28 22.93 0.16
CA HIS A 340 -5.65 22.50 -0.18
C HIS A 340 -5.74 21.92 -1.59
N ARG A 341 -5.10 22.52 -2.59
CA ARG A 341 -5.10 22.01 -3.97
C ARG A 341 -4.59 20.56 -4.02
N HIS A 342 -3.36 20.31 -3.55
CA HIS A 342 -2.75 18.98 -3.60
C HIS A 342 -3.50 17.96 -2.73
N PHE A 343 -3.94 18.40 -1.55
CA PHE A 343 -4.77 17.59 -0.66
C PHE A 343 -6.05 17.14 -1.36
N LEU A 344 -6.83 18.08 -1.89
CA LEU A 344 -8.10 17.79 -2.55
C LEU A 344 -7.90 16.94 -3.82
N CYS A 345 -6.87 17.22 -4.63
CA CYS A 345 -6.56 16.40 -5.80
C CYS A 345 -6.32 14.93 -5.42
N SER A 346 -5.64 14.65 -4.30
CA SER A 346 -5.38 13.26 -3.86
C SER A 346 -6.65 12.43 -3.63
N TYR A 347 -7.76 13.11 -3.28
CA TYR A 347 -9.07 12.51 -3.07
C TYR A 347 -9.97 12.55 -4.31
N ALA A 348 -9.89 13.61 -5.12
CA ALA A 348 -10.72 13.76 -6.32
C ALA A 348 -10.23 12.89 -7.50
N ASN A 349 -8.91 12.68 -7.61
CA ASN A 349 -8.31 11.98 -8.75
C ASN A 349 -8.81 10.55 -8.96
N PRO A 350 -9.13 9.74 -7.93
CA PRO A 350 -9.83 8.46 -8.13
C PRO A 350 -11.14 8.57 -8.92
N VAL A 351 -11.93 9.63 -8.69
CA VAL A 351 -13.16 9.89 -9.45
C VAL A 351 -12.81 10.21 -10.90
N LEU A 352 -11.87 11.15 -11.10
CA LEU A 352 -11.43 11.57 -12.43
C LEU A 352 -10.80 10.40 -13.22
N ASN A 353 -10.11 9.49 -12.55
CA ASN A 353 -9.47 8.34 -13.16
C ASN A 353 -10.50 7.33 -13.68
N LYS A 354 -11.55 7.04 -12.89
CA LYS A 354 -12.69 6.22 -13.35
C LYS A 354 -13.41 6.82 -14.56
N LEU A 355 -13.43 8.14 -14.67
CA LEU A 355 -14.03 8.84 -15.80
C LEU A 355 -13.09 8.95 -17.01
N GLY A 356 -11.84 8.49 -16.91
CA GLY A 356 -10.84 8.63 -17.99
C GLY A 356 -10.37 10.06 -18.22
N ILE A 357 -10.52 10.94 -17.23
CA ILE A 357 -10.22 12.39 -17.32
C ILE A 357 -8.93 12.76 -16.59
N ALA A 358 -8.48 11.92 -15.65
CA ALA A 358 -7.25 12.17 -14.90
C ALA A 358 -6.05 12.24 -15.86
N ASP A 359 -5.36 13.40 -15.83
CA ASP A 359 -4.18 13.68 -16.64
C ASP A 359 -2.92 12.99 -16.07
#